data_AF-A0A1S4BH57-F1
#
_entry.id   AF-A0A1S4BH57-F1
#
_cell.length_a   1.000
_cell.length_b   1.000
_cell.length_c   1.000
_cell.angle_alpha   90.00
_cell.angle_beta   90.00
_cell.angle_gamma   90.00
#
_symmetry.space_group_name_H-M   'P 1'
#
loop_
_entity.id
_entity.type
_entity.pdbx_description
1 polymer ?
#
loop_
_entity_poly.entity_id
_entity_poly.type
_entity_poly.pdbx_seq_one_letter_code
_entity_poly.pdbx_strand_id
1 'polypeptide(L)'
;MGHNINEYELIPKTVRPSILEKEAKEVFFERTITVSEEDILLHKKLNTKQLKAYNVIIDQVFSKKPGAFFIDDPGGTGKTFLYRVLLETARSKGYIALATATSGVVASILPGGRTAHSRFKYLYTLMKISAATSANKVQLQV
;
A
#
# COMPACT_ATOMS: atom_id res chain seq x y z
N MET A 1 -6.39 8.79 26.02
CA MET A 1 -5.57 8.07 27.02
C MET A 1 -5.80 6.59 26.79
N GLY A 2 -4.76 5.82 26.48
CA GLY A 2 -4.86 4.39 26.22
C GLY A 2 -4.19 3.61 27.35
N HIS A 3 -4.87 2.59 27.86
CA HIS A 3 -4.35 1.69 28.89
C HIS A 3 -3.57 0.54 28.25
N ASN A 4 -2.50 0.10 28.92
CA ASN A 4 -1.67 -0.98 28.43
C ASN A 4 -2.42 -2.32 28.54
N ILE A 5 -2.33 -3.19 27.54
CA ILE A 5 -3.00 -4.49 27.56
C ILE A 5 -2.56 -5.40 28.73
N ASN A 6 -1.36 -5.15 29.29
CA ASN A 6 -0.86 -5.87 30.46
C ASN A 6 -1.53 -5.41 31.77
N GLU A 7 -2.25 -4.28 31.77
CA GLU A 7 -3.00 -3.79 32.95
C GLU A 7 -4.29 -4.59 33.18
N TYR A 8 -4.76 -5.35 32.19
CA TYR A 8 -6.00 -6.11 32.28
C TYR A 8 -5.81 -7.55 32.78
N GLU A 9 -4.57 -7.97 33.08
CA GLU A 9 -4.19 -9.30 33.61
C GLU A 9 -4.83 -10.51 32.88
N LEU A 10 -5.21 -10.35 31.61
CA LEU A 10 -5.95 -11.37 30.84
C LEU A 10 -5.13 -12.63 30.55
N ILE A 11 -3.82 -12.56 30.75
CA ILE A 11 -2.88 -13.68 30.56
C ILE A 11 -1.73 -13.57 31.58
N PRO A 12 -1.24 -14.70 32.16
CA PRO A 12 -0.18 -14.69 33.17
C PRO A 12 1.20 -14.21 32.67
N LYS A 13 1.35 -13.97 31.36
CA LYS A 13 2.62 -13.61 30.73
C LYS A 13 2.51 -12.18 30.19
N THR A 14 3.38 -11.31 30.69
CA THR A 14 3.55 -9.95 30.16
C THR A 14 3.94 -10.02 28.69
N VAL A 15 3.09 -9.51 27.80
CA VAL A 15 3.39 -9.44 26.37
C VAL A 15 4.39 -8.31 26.19
N ARG A 16 5.66 -8.66 25.97
CA ARG A 16 6.71 -7.71 25.58
C ARG A 16 6.67 -7.59 24.05
N PRO A 17 6.35 -6.41 23.50
CA PRO A 17 6.48 -6.22 22.06
C PRO A 17 7.94 -6.34 21.69
N SER A 18 8.29 -7.41 20.98
CA SER A 18 9.63 -7.53 20.41
C SER A 18 9.82 -6.40 19.39
N ILE A 19 11.05 -5.97 19.13
CA ILE A 19 11.35 -4.90 18.15
C ILE A 19 10.78 -5.26 16.75
N LEU A 20 10.58 -6.56 16.48
CA LEU A 20 9.88 -7.12 15.32
C LEU A 20 8.36 -6.86 15.29
N GLU A 21 7.70 -6.68 16.44
CA GLU A 21 6.28 -6.25 16.50
C GLU A 21 6.12 -4.74 16.30
N LYS A 22 7.21 -3.97 16.45
CA LYS A 22 7.21 -2.52 16.22
C LYS A 22 7.11 -2.18 14.72
N GLU A 23 7.59 -3.07 13.85
CA GLU A 23 7.18 -3.07 12.44
C GLU A 23 5.94 -3.94 12.30
N ALA A 24 4.79 -3.33 12.00
CA ALA A 24 3.56 -4.07 11.77
C ALA A 24 3.79 -5.14 10.69
N LYS A 25 3.35 -6.39 10.92
CA LYS A 25 3.47 -7.53 9.98
C LYS A 25 3.14 -7.19 8.53
N GLU A 26 2.22 -6.24 8.32
CA GLU A 26 1.86 -5.68 7.02
C GLU A 26 3.02 -4.99 6.30
N VAL A 27 3.81 -4.17 7.00
CA VAL A 27 4.98 -3.47 6.43
C VAL A 27 6.05 -4.47 6.00
N PHE A 28 6.30 -5.48 6.82
CA PHE A 28 7.24 -6.54 6.48
C PHE A 28 6.79 -7.28 5.21
N PHE A 29 5.51 -7.68 5.16
CA PHE A 29 4.94 -8.36 4.00
C PHE A 29 5.11 -7.55 2.71
N GLU A 30 4.82 -6.25 2.72
CA GLU A 30 5.00 -5.40 1.53
C GLU A 30 6.45 -5.34 1.04
N ARG A 31 7.42 -5.35 1.96
CA ARG A 31 8.85 -5.35 1.62
C ARG A 31 9.32 -6.69 1.04
N THR A 32 8.62 -7.78 1.32
CA THR A 32 8.94 -9.10 0.75
C THR A 32 8.46 -9.28 -0.69
N ILE A 33 7.67 -8.34 -1.21
CA ILE A 33 7.20 -8.40 -2.61
C ILE A 33 8.37 -8.07 -3.53
N THR A 34 8.90 -9.11 -4.18
CA THR A 34 9.95 -8.98 -5.20
C THR A 34 9.40 -8.30 -6.44
N VAL A 35 10.07 -7.24 -6.90
CA VAL A 35 9.81 -6.60 -8.20
C VAL A 35 10.77 -7.22 -9.20
N SER A 36 10.27 -7.80 -10.30
CA SER A 36 11.14 -8.35 -11.35
C SER A 36 11.71 -7.23 -12.24
N GLU A 37 12.81 -7.49 -12.95
CA GLU A 37 13.36 -6.51 -13.90
C GLU A 37 12.41 -6.24 -15.08
N GLU A 38 11.59 -7.23 -15.46
CA GLU A 38 10.57 -7.08 -16.50
C GLU A 38 9.48 -6.08 -16.11
N ASP A 39 9.13 -6.04 -14.81
CA ASP A 39 8.15 -5.13 -14.23
C ASP A 39 8.61 -3.67 -14.31
N ILE A 40 9.91 -3.43 -14.15
CA ILE A 40 10.52 -2.09 -14.28
C ILE A 40 10.32 -1.53 -15.69
N LEU A 41 10.28 -2.40 -16.72
CA LEU A 41 10.06 -1.98 -18.10
C LEU A 41 8.59 -1.77 -18.47
N LEU A 42 7.62 -2.12 -17.61
CA LEU A 42 6.21 -2.00 -17.95
C LEU A 42 5.75 -0.55 -18.20
N HIS A 43 6.43 0.45 -17.61
CA HIS A 43 6.12 1.86 -17.89
C HIS A 43 6.28 2.23 -19.37
N LYS A 44 7.15 1.52 -20.12
CA LYS A 44 7.34 1.73 -21.56
C LYS A 44 6.15 1.26 -22.40
N LYS A 45 5.26 0.44 -21.83
CA LYS A 45 4.05 -0.07 -22.50
C LYS A 45 2.80 0.80 -22.22
N LEU A 46 2.94 1.88 -21.44
CA LEU A 46 1.84 2.79 -21.17
C LEU A 46 1.46 3.58 -22.43
N ASN A 47 0.16 3.72 -22.68
CA ASN A 47 -0.30 4.65 -23.70
C ASN A 47 -0.10 6.12 -23.27
N THR A 48 -0.23 7.07 -24.19
CA THR A 48 0.05 8.49 -23.92
C THR A 48 -0.74 9.08 -22.75
N LYS A 49 -2.01 8.68 -22.55
CA LYS A 49 -2.82 9.18 -21.43
C LYS A 49 -2.37 8.59 -20.11
N GLN A 50 -2.15 7.28 -20.09
CA GLN A 50 -1.63 6.58 -18.91
C GLN A 50 -0.24 7.08 -18.52
N LEU A 51 0.63 7.35 -19.50
CA LEU A 51 1.98 7.87 -19.26
C LEU A 51 1.95 9.27 -18.62
N LYS A 52 1.02 10.14 -19.06
CA LYS A 52 0.81 11.44 -18.42
C LYS A 52 0.39 11.30 -16.96
N ALA A 53 -0.60 10.44 -16.67
CA ALA A 53 -1.02 10.18 -15.29
C ALA A 53 0.11 9.57 -14.45
N TYR A 54 0.83 8.62 -15.02
CA TYR A 54 1.99 7.97 -14.39
C TYR A 54 3.05 9.00 -13.98
N ASN A 55 3.48 9.88 -14.88
CA ASN A 55 4.50 10.88 -14.59
C ASN A 55 4.08 11.80 -13.44
N VAL A 56 2.84 12.31 -13.48
CA VAL A 56 2.31 13.20 -12.43
C VAL A 56 2.31 12.52 -11.05
N ILE A 57 1.86 11.27 -10.99
CA ILE A 57 1.75 10.54 -9.72
C ILE A 57 3.16 10.18 -9.19
N ILE A 58 4.03 9.66 -10.05
CA ILE A 58 5.38 9.26 -9.66
C ILE A 58 6.23 10.45 -9.22
N ASP A 59 6.12 11.58 -9.91
CA ASP A 59 6.83 12.80 -9.53
C ASP A 59 6.38 13.29 -8.15
N GLN A 60 5.08 13.26 -7.86
CA GLN A 60 4.57 13.61 -6.53
C GLN A 60 5.08 12.64 -5.44
N VAL A 61 5.03 11.34 -5.71
CA VAL A 61 5.51 10.29 -4.79
C VAL A 61 6.99 10.49 -4.46
N PHE A 62 7.84 10.67 -5.48
CA PHE A 62 9.28 10.83 -5.28
C PHE A 62 9.69 12.21 -4.77
N SER A 63 8.84 13.22 -4.95
CA SER A 63 8.97 14.51 -4.27
C SER A 63 8.66 14.45 -2.77
N LYS A 64 8.23 13.28 -2.24
CA LYS A 64 7.84 13.06 -0.83
C LYS A 64 6.74 14.02 -0.36
N LYS A 65 5.92 14.51 -1.29
CA LYS A 65 4.79 15.38 -0.99
C LYS A 65 3.53 14.52 -0.82
N PRO A 66 2.70 14.79 0.21
CA PRO A 66 1.43 14.11 0.33
C PRO A 66 0.55 14.42 -0.89
N GLY A 67 -0.28 13.48 -1.30
CA GLY A 67 -1.18 13.64 -2.44
C GLY A 67 -2.19 12.50 -2.52
N ALA A 68 -3.33 12.81 -3.12
CA ALA A 68 -4.38 11.85 -3.44
C ALA A 68 -4.79 12.06 -4.90
N PHE A 69 -4.94 10.97 -5.65
CA PHE A 69 -5.23 11.00 -7.07
C PHE A 69 -6.41 10.09 -7.38
N PHE A 70 -7.25 10.52 -8.31
CA PHE A 70 -8.35 9.73 -8.86
C PHE A 70 -8.16 9.62 -10.38
N ILE A 71 -8.18 8.39 -10.90
CA ILE A 71 -8.04 8.13 -12.34
C ILE A 71 -9.42 7.75 -12.89
N ASP A 72 -10.03 8.71 -13.57
CA ASP A 72 -11.32 8.52 -14.23
C ASP A 72 -11.15 8.38 -15.75
N ASP A 73 -11.19 7.15 -16.22
CA ASP A 73 -11.29 6.77 -17.62
C ASP A 73 -12.50 5.82 -17.81
N PRO A 74 -13.05 5.74 -19.02
CA PRO A 74 -14.03 4.71 -19.37
C PRO A 74 -13.52 3.29 -19.10
N GLY A 75 -14.45 2.34 -18.91
CA GLY A 75 -14.10 0.92 -18.77
C GLY A 75 -13.27 0.40 -19.95
N GLY A 76 -12.36 -0.55 -19.68
CA GLY A 76 -11.53 -1.18 -20.72
C GLY A 76 -10.26 -0.40 -21.13
N THR A 77 -9.99 0.77 -20.53
CA THR A 77 -8.82 1.61 -20.84
C THR A 77 -7.51 1.18 -20.16
N GLY A 78 -7.50 0.03 -19.50
CA GLY A 78 -6.31 -0.52 -18.86
C GLY A 78 -5.91 0.20 -17.56
N LYS A 79 -6.84 0.81 -16.81
CA LYS A 79 -6.55 1.41 -15.49
C LYS A 79 -5.78 0.46 -14.57
N THR A 80 -6.19 -0.81 -14.52
CA THR A 80 -5.51 -1.84 -13.72
C THR A 80 -4.05 -2.02 -14.13
N PHE A 81 -3.74 -1.89 -15.42
CA PHE A 81 -2.36 -1.93 -15.91
C PHE A 81 -1.56 -0.73 -15.37
N LEU A 82 -2.11 0.49 -15.46
CA LEU A 82 -1.48 1.69 -14.89
C LEU A 82 -1.22 1.56 -13.38
N TYR A 83 -2.20 1.07 -12.60
CA TYR A 83 -2.00 0.85 -11.17
C TYR A 83 -0.89 -0.16 -10.87
N ARG A 84 -0.79 -1.23 -11.66
CA ARG A 84 0.29 -2.21 -11.52
C ARG A 84 1.67 -1.58 -11.76
N VAL A 85 1.82 -0.81 -12.83
CA VAL A 85 3.09 -0.10 -13.13
C VAL A 85 3.46 0.89 -12.02
N LEU A 86 2.49 1.62 -11.48
CA LEU A 86 2.73 2.55 -10.36
C LEU A 86 3.23 1.82 -9.11
N LEU A 87 2.62 0.68 -8.77
CA LEU A 87 3.01 -0.15 -7.62
C LEU A 87 4.45 -0.66 -7.77
N GLU A 88 4.77 -1.25 -8.91
CA GLU A 88 6.10 -1.80 -9.20
C GLU A 88 7.18 -0.72 -9.23
N THR A 89 6.87 0.44 -9.81
CA THR A 89 7.78 1.58 -9.84
C THR A 89 8.08 2.09 -8.44
N ALA A 90 7.06 2.26 -7.59
CA ALA A 90 7.26 2.68 -6.21
C ALA A 90 8.10 1.66 -5.41
N ARG A 91 7.76 0.37 -5.52
CA ARG A 91 8.47 -0.72 -4.81
C ARG A 91 9.91 -0.89 -5.29
N SER A 92 10.19 -0.77 -6.58
CA SER A 92 11.56 -0.85 -7.11
C SER A 92 12.47 0.29 -6.58
N LYS A 93 11.88 1.41 -6.16
CA LYS A 93 12.58 2.51 -5.48
C LYS A 93 12.61 2.38 -3.96
N GLY A 94 12.16 1.25 -3.41
CA GLY A 94 12.17 0.97 -1.98
C GLY A 94 11.01 1.58 -1.18
N TYR A 95 9.98 2.11 -1.84
CA TYR A 95 8.79 2.62 -1.16
C TYR A 95 7.86 1.47 -0.75
N ILE A 96 7.15 1.67 0.37
CA ILE A 96 6.07 0.76 0.78
C ILE A 96 4.81 1.17 0.03
N ALA A 97 4.46 0.43 -1.02
CA ALA A 97 3.28 0.67 -1.84
C ALA A 97 2.17 -0.34 -1.52
N LEU A 98 1.06 0.13 -0.94
CA LEU A 98 -0.09 -0.71 -0.58
C LEU A 98 -1.11 -0.77 -1.72
N ALA A 99 -1.32 -1.95 -2.26
CA ALA A 99 -2.36 -2.24 -3.26
C ALA A 99 -3.66 -2.68 -2.57
N THR A 100 -4.72 -1.88 -2.73
CA THR A 100 -6.04 -2.20 -2.19
C THR A 100 -7.10 -2.12 -3.27
N ALA A 101 -8.03 -3.07 -3.29
CA ALA A 101 -9.20 -3.04 -4.17
C ALA A 101 -10.51 -3.29 -3.42
N THR A 102 -11.65 -2.87 -3.98
CA THR A 102 -12.97 -3.24 -3.43
C THR A 102 -13.32 -4.70 -3.71
N SER A 103 -13.02 -5.18 -4.91
CA SER A 103 -13.25 -6.57 -5.36
C SER A 103 -12.03 -7.46 -5.15
N GLY A 104 -12.28 -8.70 -4.74
CA GLY A 104 -11.24 -9.74 -4.64
C GLY A 104 -10.58 -10.04 -5.99
N VAL A 105 -11.34 -9.98 -7.10
CA VAL A 105 -10.80 -10.22 -8.44
C VAL A 105 -9.78 -9.17 -8.82
N VAL A 106 -10.07 -7.90 -8.56
CA VAL A 106 -9.14 -6.79 -8.82
C VAL A 106 -7.93 -6.86 -7.90
N ALA A 107 -8.14 -7.20 -6.62
CA ALA A 107 -7.06 -7.42 -5.67
C ALA A 107 -6.09 -8.50 -6.15
N SER A 108 -6.57 -9.63 -6.67
CA SER A 108 -5.72 -10.72 -7.17
C SER A 108 -4.90 -10.36 -8.41
N ILE A 109 -5.30 -9.35 -9.19
CA ILE A 109 -4.56 -8.90 -10.38
C ILE A 109 -3.39 -8.00 -10.00
N LEU A 110 -3.47 -7.31 -8.86
CA LEU A 110 -2.43 -6.40 -8.40
C LEU A 110 -1.39 -7.16 -7.57
N PRO A 111 -0.08 -6.96 -7.80
CA PRO A 111 0.94 -7.59 -6.98
C PRO A 111 0.78 -7.20 -5.50
N GLY A 112 0.60 -8.19 -4.62
CA GLY A 112 0.28 -7.95 -3.21
C GLY A 112 -1.07 -7.28 -2.99
N GLY A 113 -1.98 -7.29 -3.95
CA GLY A 113 -3.31 -6.71 -3.80
C GLY A 113 -4.14 -7.47 -2.78
N ARG A 114 -4.92 -6.73 -2.01
CA ARG A 114 -5.91 -7.30 -1.08
C ARG A 114 -7.16 -6.45 -1.09
N THR A 115 -8.27 -7.01 -0.63
CA THR A 115 -9.50 -6.22 -0.52
C THR A 115 -9.38 -5.16 0.58
N ALA A 116 -10.02 -4.01 0.40
CA ALA A 116 -10.08 -2.98 1.43
C ALA A 116 -10.63 -3.56 2.74
N HIS A 117 -11.63 -4.42 2.64
CA HIS A 117 -12.17 -5.11 3.79
C HIS A 117 -11.11 -5.95 4.52
N SER A 118 -10.25 -6.71 3.84
CA SER A 118 -9.23 -7.53 4.52
C SER A 118 -8.04 -6.72 5.01
N ARG A 119 -7.60 -5.68 4.28
CA ARG A 119 -6.52 -4.78 4.71
C ARG A 119 -6.89 -3.95 5.92
N PHE A 120 -8.12 -3.44 5.92
CA PHE A 120 -8.58 -2.49 6.93
C PHE A 120 -9.49 -3.10 8.00
N LYS A 121 -9.79 -4.41 7.95
CA LYS A 121 -10.63 -5.11 8.95
C LYS A 121 -10.18 -4.85 10.38
N TYR A 122 -8.87 -4.81 10.60
CA TYR A 122 -8.26 -4.51 11.90
C TYR A 122 -8.02 -3.01 12.14
N LEU A 123 -7.98 -2.19 11.08
CA LEU A 123 -7.74 -0.75 11.17
C LEU A 123 -9.00 0.04 11.57
N TYR A 124 -10.21 -0.48 11.41
CA TYR A 124 -11.40 0.16 11.97
C TYR A 124 -11.36 0.25 13.52
N THR A 125 -10.75 -0.75 14.18
CA THR A 125 -10.58 -0.76 15.64
C THR A 125 -9.33 0.00 16.07
N LEU A 126 -8.23 -0.05 15.29
CA LEU A 126 -6.95 0.58 15.64
C LEU A 126 -6.82 2.07 15.25
N MET A 127 -7.55 2.55 14.23
CA MET A 127 -7.56 3.98 13.86
C MET A 127 -8.19 4.88 14.92
N LYS A 128 -8.86 4.32 15.94
CA LYS A 128 -9.25 5.06 17.16
C LYS A 128 -8.11 5.28 18.15
N ILE A 129 -6.95 4.61 18.01
CA ILE A 129 -5.93 4.57 19.08
C ILE A 129 -4.57 5.16 18.68
N SER A 130 -4.22 5.36 17.40
CA SER A 130 -2.90 5.94 17.10
C SER A 130 -2.85 6.67 15.76
N ALA A 131 -2.85 8.00 15.82
CA ALA A 131 -2.42 8.89 14.75
C ALA A 131 -0.95 9.26 14.95
N ALA A 132 -0.06 8.55 14.26
CA ALA A 132 1.28 9.01 13.85
C ALA A 132 2.04 7.83 13.26
N THR A 133 2.55 7.98 12.03
CA THR A 133 3.98 7.77 11.71
C THR A 133 4.18 8.11 10.23
N SER A 134 4.97 9.16 10.02
CA SER A 134 5.54 9.59 8.75
C SER A 134 6.70 8.67 8.38
N ALA A 135 6.63 8.00 7.24
CA ALA A 135 7.77 7.54 6.45
C ALA A 135 7.29 6.90 5.13
N ASN A 136 7.68 7.48 3.97
CA ASN A 136 7.71 6.90 2.62
C ASN A 136 6.62 5.84 2.28
N LYS A 137 5.35 6.14 2.54
CA LYS A 137 4.22 5.24 2.30
C LYS A 137 3.39 5.76 1.14
N VAL A 138 3.09 4.89 0.18
CA VAL A 138 2.16 5.16 -0.93
C VAL A 138 1.02 4.18 -0.83
N GLN A 139 -0.21 4.66 -0.96
CA GLN A 139 -1.40 3.81 -1.02
C GLN A 139 -2.10 4.04 -2.35
N LEU A 140 -2.32 2.95 -3.09
CA LEU A 140 -3.08 2.95 -4.33
C LEU A 140 -4.37 2.18 -4.07
N GLN A 141 -5.49 2.87 -4.27
CA GLN A 141 -6.83 2.33 -4.10
C GLN A 141 -7.48 2.19 -5.48
N VAL A 142 -7.95 0.98 -5.78
CA VAL A 142 -8.57 0.58 -7.05
C VAL A 142 -10.04 0.21 -6.85
#